data_AF-A0A6M2DW74-F1
#
_entry.id   AF-A0A6M2DW74-F1
#
_cell.length_a   1.000
_cell.length_b   1.000
_cell.length_c   1.000
_cell.angle_alpha   90.00
_cell.angle_beta   90.00
_cell.angle_gamma   90.00
#
_symmetry.space_group_name_H-M   'P 1'
#
loop_
_entity.id
_entity.type
_entity.pdbx_description
1 polymer ?
#
loop_
_entity_poly.entity_id
_entity_poly.type
_entity_poly.pdbx_seq_one_letter_code
_entity_poly.pdbx_strand_id
1 'polypeptide(L)' 'MARSSSWKSWAIIGGLVGATACAIYPIIIHPMLYPDYWKKQQKQNRAGIIQENIQPGDMKVWSDPFDRRKPT' A
#
# COMPACT_ATOMS: atom_id res chain seq x y z
N MET A 1 22.53 -41.04 -11.75
CA MET A 1 21.29 -40.29 -11.43
C MET A 1 21.50 -39.58 -10.10
N ALA A 2 21.82 -38.27 -10.10
CA ALA A 2 22.12 -37.54 -8.87
C ALA A 2 20.82 -37.29 -8.09
N ARG A 3 20.68 -37.91 -6.91
CA ARG A 3 19.55 -37.70 -6.01
C ARG A 3 19.76 -36.35 -5.31
N SER A 4 19.08 -35.31 -5.77
CA SER A 4 19.03 -34.04 -5.04
C SER A 4 18.43 -34.31 -3.67
N SER A 5 19.16 -33.96 -2.61
CA SER A 5 18.62 -34.03 -1.25
C SER A 5 17.48 -33.03 -1.15
N SER A 6 16.25 -33.51 -0.93
CA SER A 6 15.03 -32.69 -0.85
C SER A 6 15.19 -31.50 0.10
N TRP A 7 16.07 -31.61 1.10
CA TRP A 7 16.46 -30.53 2.00
C TRP A 7 17.01 -29.29 1.30
N LYS A 8 17.85 -29.46 0.26
CA LYS A 8 18.43 -28.33 -0.48
C LYS A 8 17.36 -27.53 -1.20
N SER A 9 16.39 -28.21 -1.81
CA SER A 9 15.25 -27.55 -2.47
C SER A 9 14.39 -26.78 -1.48
N TRP A 10 14.10 -27.35 -0.30
CA TRP A 10 13.38 -26.66 0.77
C TRP A 10 14.13 -25.45 1.31
N ALA A 11 15.45 -25.54 1.46
CA ALA A 11 16.27 -24.41 1.90
C ALA A 11 16.24 -23.25 0.89
N ILE A 12 16.27 -23.55 -0.42
CA ILE A 12 16.17 -22.54 -1.47
C ILE A 12 14.79 -21.87 -1.47
N ILE A 13 13.72 -22.66 -1.37
CA ILE A 13 12.34 -22.12 -1.34
C ILE A 13 12.14 -21.27 -0.09
N GLY A 14 12.54 -21.76 1.09
CA GLY A 14 12.45 -21.01 2.33
C GLY A 14 13.25 -19.70 2.29
N GLY A 15 14.46 -19.75 1.71
CA GLY A 15 15.28 -18.56 1.49
C GLY A 15 14.62 -17.54 0.56
N LEU A 16 14.02 -18.00 -0.54
CA LEU A 16 13.31 -17.12 -1.48
C LEU A 16 12.09 -16.47 -0.83
N VAL A 17 11.24 -17.25 -0.18
CA VAL A 17 10.03 -16.75 0.52
C VAL A 17 10.42 -15.80 1.65
N GLY A 18 11.43 -16.13 2.44
CA GLY A 18 11.95 -15.27 3.50
C GLY A 18 12.49 -13.95 2.96
N ALA A 19 13.28 -13.98 1.88
CA ALA A 19 13.78 -12.79 1.22
C ALA A 19 12.63 -11.91 0.68
N THR A 20 11.62 -12.51 0.04
CA THR A 20 10.42 -11.79 -0.41
C THR A 20 9.68 -11.16 0.76
N ALA A 21 9.46 -11.88 1.86
CA ALA A 21 8.80 -11.37 3.05
C ALA A 21 9.55 -10.18 3.66
N CYS A 22 10.88 -10.25 3.75
CA CYS A 22 11.72 -9.14 4.19
C CYS A 22 11.60 -7.92 3.27
N ALA A 23 11.59 -8.14 1.94
CA ALA A 23 11.47 -7.06 0.98
C ALA A 23 10.10 -6.35 1.03
N ILE A 24 9.01 -7.08 1.26
CA ILE A 24 7.65 -6.51 1.34
C ILE A 24 7.28 -5.98 2.72
N TYR A 25 8.02 -6.32 3.78
CA TYR A 25 7.79 -5.85 5.15
C TYR A 25 7.56 -4.33 5.24
N PRO A 26 8.44 -3.46 4.70
CA PRO A 26 8.24 -2.00 4.79
C PRO A 26 7.06 -1.48 3.97
N ILE A 27 6.53 -2.27 3.02
CA ILE A 27 5.44 -1.88 2.12
C ILE A 27 4.09 -2.23 2.71
N ILE A 28 3.98 -3.41 3.34
CA ILE A 28 2.71 -3.95 3.82
C ILE A 28 2.62 -3.86 5.35
N ILE A 29 3.56 -4.49 6.05
CA ILE A 29 3.44 -4.69 7.51
C ILE A 29 3.76 -3.40 8.27
N HIS A 30 4.86 -2.72 7.92
CA HIS A 30 5.27 -1.52 8.64
C HIS A 30 4.20 -0.40 8.58
N PRO A 31 3.52 -0.14 7.44
CA PRO A 31 2.41 0.82 7.41
C PRO A 31 1.19 0.41 8.23
N MET A 32 0.94 -0.89 8.36
CA MET A 32 -0.14 -1.40 9.22
C MET A 32 0.17 -1.24 10.71
N LEU A 33 1.44 -1.36 11.11
CA LEU A 33 1.87 -1.16 12.50
C LEU A 33 1.96 0.32 12.90
N TYR A 34 2.28 1.21 11.95
CA TYR A 34 2.48 2.64 12.21
C TYR A 34 1.59 3.53 11.33
N PRO A 35 0.26 3.36 11.36
CA PRO A 35 -0.64 4.00 10.39
C PRO A 35 -0.61 5.52 10.48
N ASP A 36 -0.45 6.11 11.66
CA ASP A 36 -0.49 7.57 11.84
C ASP A 36 0.70 8.28 11.20
N TYR A 37 1.90 7.68 11.30
CA TYR A 37 3.10 8.17 10.65
C TYR A 37 2.91 8.23 9.13
N TRP A 38 2.43 7.13 8.54
CA TRP A 38 2.24 7.04 7.10
C TRP A 38 1.07 7.90 6.60
N LYS A 39 -0.01 8.04 7.36
CA LYS A 39 -1.10 8.98 7.04
C LYS A 39 -0.61 10.43 7.04
N LYS A 40 0.23 10.81 8.02
CA LYS A 40 0.82 12.16 8.06
C LYS A 40 1.72 12.41 6.86
N GLN A 41 2.62 11.48 6.55
CA GLN A 41 3.47 11.55 5.36
C GLN A 41 2.64 11.61 4.06
N GLN A 42 1.61 10.78 3.94
CA GLN A 42 0.72 10.78 2.78
C GLN A 42 -0.02 12.10 2.63
N LYS A 43 -0.50 12.71 3.73
CA LYS A 43 -1.14 14.02 3.72
C LYS A 43 -0.18 15.12 3.24
N GLN A 44 1.08 15.07 3.66
CA GLN A 44 2.11 16.01 3.21
C GLN A 44 2.46 15.81 1.73
N ASN A 45 2.68 14.57 1.30
CA ASN A 45 3.02 14.24 -0.09
C ASN A 45 1.87 14.50 -1.07
N ARG A 46 0.62 14.51 -0.61
CA ARG A 46 -0.57 14.87 -1.39
C ARG A 46 -1.05 16.30 -1.13
N ALA A 47 -0.27 17.13 -0.44
CA ALA A 47 -0.61 18.53 -0.30
C ALA A 47 -0.58 19.19 -1.68
N GLY A 48 -1.67 19.89 -2.04
CA GLY A 48 -1.81 20.53 -3.35
C GLY A 48 -2.46 19.68 -4.45
N ILE A 49 -2.71 18.39 -4.19
CA ILE A 49 -3.53 17.54 -5.07
C ILE A 49 -5.00 17.85 -4.79
N ILE A 50 -5.58 18.74 -5.60
CA ILE A 50 -7.03 18.97 -5.66
C ILE A 50 -7.61 17.87 -6.54
N GLN A 51 -8.25 16.87 -5.94
CA GLN A 51 -8.75 15.67 -6.64
C GLN A 51 -9.74 16.04 -7.75
N GLU A 52 -10.46 17.13 -7.54
CA GLU A 52 -11.43 17.74 -8.45
C GLU A 52 -10.78 18.24 -9.75
N ASN A 53 -9.52 18.71 -9.69
CA ASN A 53 -8.78 19.20 -10.87
C ASN A 53 -8.11 18.09 -11.67
N ILE A 54 -7.98 16.90 -11.08
CA ILE A 54 -7.27 15.74 -11.67
C ILE A 54 -8.25 14.84 -12.43
N GLN A 55 -9.55 14.99 -12.18
CA GLN A 55 -10.58 14.26 -12.93
C GLN A 55 -10.59 14.75 -14.39
N PRO A 56 -10.36 13.87 -15.38
CA PRO A 56 -10.40 14.27 -16.77
C PRO A 56 -11.82 14.68 -17.18
N GLY A 57 -11.98 15.95 -17.57
CA GLY A 57 -13.10 16.54 -18.35
C GLY A 57 -14.49 16.43 -17.73
N ASP A 58 -15.02 17.53 -17.17
CA ASP A 58 -16.44 17.79 -16.83
C ASP A 58 -17.28 16.64 -16.23
N MET A 59 -16.64 15.60 -15.70
CA MET A 59 -17.31 14.49 -15.06
C MET A 59 -17.74 14.93 -13.65
N LYS A 60 -19.02 14.77 -13.36
CA LYS A 60 -19.55 14.97 -12.01
C LYS A 60 -18.87 13.98 -11.07
N VAL A 61 -17.95 14.50 -10.23
CA VAL A 61 -17.43 13.78 -9.06
C VAL A 61 -18.64 13.26 -8.28
N TRP A 62 -18.67 11.96 -7.98
CA TRP A 62 -19.72 11.40 -7.13
C TRP A 62 -19.63 12.08 -5.76
N SER A 63 -20.50 13.06 -5.55
CA SER A 63 -20.70 13.66 -4.25
C SER A 63 -21.45 12.65 -3.38
N ASP A 64 -20.88 12.33 -2.22
CA ASP A 64 -21.52 11.47 -1.25
C ASP A 64 -22.95 12.00 -0.97
N PRO A 65 -24.01 11.25 -1.32
CA PRO A 65 -25.39 11.71 -1.14
C PRO A 65 -25.80 11.82 0.34
N PHE A 66 -24.94 11.37 1.26
CA PHE A 66 -25.13 11.44 2.71
C PHE A 66 -24.21 12.46 3.38
N ASP A 67 -23.47 13.28 2.62
CA ASP A 67 -22.57 14.26 3.21
C ASP A 67 -23.35 15.25 4.09
N ARG A 68 -22.80 15.54 5.27
CA ARG A 68 -23.47 16.40 6.25
C ARG A 68 -23.23 17.85 5.88
N ARG A 69 -24.28 18.68 5.92
CA ARG A 69 -24.14 20.12 5.68
C ARG A 69 -23.09 20.71 6.64
N LYS A 70 -22.08 21.38 6.10
CA LYS A 70 -21.09 22.10 6.92
C LYS A 70 -21.79 23.26 7.62
N PRO A 71 -21.61 23.46 8.94
CA PRO A 71 -22.13 24.63 9.63
C PRO A 71 -21.49 25.89 9.03
N THR A 72 -22.33 26.89 8.77
CA THR A 72 -21.99 28.19 8.18
C THR A 72 -21.25 29.07 9.18
#